data_AF-E8Z918-F1
#
_entry.id   AF-E8Z918-F1
#
_cell.length_a   1.000
_cell.length_b   1.000
_cell.length_c   1.000
_cell.angle_alpha   90.00
_cell.angle_beta   90.00
_cell.angle_gamma   90.00
#
_symmetry.space_group_name_H-M   'P 1'
#
loop_
_entity.id
_entity.type
_entity.pdbx_description
1 polymer ?
#
loop_
_entity_poly.entity_id
_entity_poly.type
_entity_poly.pdbx_seq_one_letter_code
_entity_poly.pdbx_strand_id
1 'polypeptide(L)'
;GQDKPFLSARPSTVVPQGGHVALQCHYRRGFNNFMLYKEDRSHVPIFHGRIFQESFIMGPVTPAHAGTYRCRGSRPHSLTGWSAPSNPLVIMVTGNHRKPSLLAHPGTLLKSGETVILQCWSDVMFEHFFLHREGISEDPSRLVGQIHDGVSKANFSIGPLMPVLAGTYRCYGSVPHSPYQLSAPSDPLDIVITGLYEKPSLSAQPGPTVQAGENVTLSCSSWSSYDIYHLSREGEAHERRLRAVPKVNRTFQADFPLGPATHGGTYRCFGSFRALPCVWSNSSDPLLVSVTGNPSSSWPSPTEPSSKSGICRHLHVLIGTSVVIFLFILLLFFLLYRWCSNKKNAAVMDQEPAGDRTVNRQDSDEQDPQEVTYAQLDHCVFIQRKISRPSQRPKTPLTDTSVYTELPNAEPRSKVVSCPRAPQSGLEGVF
;
A
#
# COMPACT_ATOMS: atom_id res chain seq x y z
N GLY A 1 -8.00 -34.86 31.66
CA GLY A 1 -7.88 -34.28 30.31
C GLY A 1 -6.40 -34.03 30.03
N GLN A 2 -5.89 -34.46 28.88
CA GLN A 2 -4.49 -34.21 28.50
C GLN A 2 -4.27 -32.71 28.27
N ASP A 3 -3.25 -32.16 28.92
CA ASP A 3 -2.80 -30.78 28.74
C ASP A 3 -2.38 -30.57 27.28
N LYS A 4 -2.87 -29.51 26.62
CA LYS A 4 -2.59 -29.22 25.20
C LYS A 4 -1.62 -28.03 25.06
N PRO A 5 -0.68 -28.06 24.11
CA PRO A 5 0.22 -26.94 23.87
C PRO A 5 -0.50 -25.76 23.20
N PHE A 6 0.10 -24.58 23.28
CA PHE A 6 -0.37 -23.35 22.68
C PHE A 6 0.60 -22.87 21.59
N LEU A 7 0.11 -22.69 20.36
CA LEU A 7 0.92 -22.24 19.22
C LEU A 7 0.70 -20.74 19.00
N SER A 8 1.77 -19.99 18.78
CA SER A 8 1.75 -18.55 18.54
C SER A 8 2.72 -18.16 17.42
N ALA A 9 2.46 -17.02 16.77
CA ALA A 9 3.32 -16.43 15.75
C ALA A 9 3.85 -15.07 16.20
N ARG A 10 5.11 -14.77 15.85
CA ARG A 10 5.76 -13.46 16.07
C ARG A 10 6.48 -13.00 14.79
N PRO A 11 6.40 -11.70 14.42
CA PRO A 11 5.65 -10.64 15.09
C PRO A 11 4.14 -10.66 14.78
N SER A 12 3.69 -11.33 13.72
CA SER A 12 2.28 -11.38 13.30
C SER A 12 1.98 -12.67 12.52
N THR A 13 0.70 -13.04 12.45
CA THR A 13 0.16 -14.10 11.59
C THR A 13 0.00 -13.67 10.12
N VAL A 14 0.03 -12.37 9.84
CA VAL A 14 0.00 -11.79 8.50
C VAL A 14 1.43 -11.44 8.08
N VAL A 15 1.98 -12.18 7.10
CA VAL A 15 3.40 -12.13 6.74
C VAL A 15 3.58 -11.76 5.27
N PRO A 16 4.34 -10.73 4.91
CA PRO A 16 4.62 -10.41 3.52
C PRO A 16 5.51 -11.47 2.86
N GLN A 17 5.27 -11.74 1.57
CA GLN A 17 6.13 -12.60 0.78
C GLN A 17 7.61 -12.18 0.88
N GLY A 18 8.50 -13.16 1.03
CA GLY A 18 9.94 -12.94 1.28
C GLY A 18 10.28 -12.60 2.74
N GLY A 19 9.29 -12.35 3.60
CA GLY A 19 9.47 -12.10 5.03
C GLY A 19 9.72 -13.37 5.85
N HIS A 20 9.73 -13.21 7.17
CA HIS A 20 9.92 -14.30 8.12
C HIS A 20 8.90 -14.22 9.27
N VAL A 21 8.55 -15.37 9.85
CA VAL A 21 7.71 -15.47 11.04
C VAL A 21 8.26 -16.55 11.97
N ALA A 22 8.35 -16.25 13.26
CA ALA A 22 8.70 -17.23 14.28
C ALA A 22 7.44 -17.88 14.83
N LEU A 23 7.35 -19.19 14.72
CA LEU A 23 6.30 -20.00 15.32
C LEU A 23 6.79 -20.59 16.63
N GLN A 24 6.10 -20.30 17.73
CA GLN A 24 6.49 -20.73 19.07
C GLN A 24 5.38 -21.58 19.67
N CYS A 25 5.74 -22.79 20.07
CA CYS A 25 4.84 -23.73 20.75
C CYS A 25 5.16 -23.71 22.24
N HIS A 26 4.16 -23.37 23.05
CA HIS A 26 4.28 -23.19 24.48
C HIS A 26 3.62 -24.36 25.21
N TYR A 27 4.25 -24.81 26.29
CA TYR A 27 3.67 -25.85 27.13
C TYR A 27 4.04 -25.68 28.60
N ARG A 28 3.04 -25.79 29.49
CA ARG A 28 3.19 -25.45 30.92
C ARG A 28 3.98 -26.46 31.75
N ARG A 29 4.24 -27.68 31.26
CA ARG A 29 4.86 -28.77 32.05
C ARG A 29 6.16 -29.35 31.46
N GLY A 30 7.00 -28.50 30.84
CA GLY A 30 8.39 -28.88 30.51
C GLY A 30 8.56 -29.88 29.37
N PHE A 31 7.84 -29.70 28.25
CA PHE A 31 8.22 -30.38 27.00
C PHE A 31 9.39 -29.64 26.36
N ASN A 32 10.38 -30.40 25.86
CA ASN A 32 11.53 -29.82 25.14
C ASN A 32 11.52 -30.18 23.65
N ASN A 33 10.57 -30.99 23.19
CA ASN A 33 10.47 -31.40 21.79
C ASN A 33 9.06 -31.11 21.29
N PHE A 34 8.96 -30.27 20.26
CA PHE A 34 7.69 -29.91 19.63
C PHE A 34 7.69 -30.30 18.16
N MET A 35 6.62 -30.94 17.70
CA MET A 35 6.37 -31.21 16.30
C MET A 35 5.40 -30.16 15.75
N LEU A 36 5.83 -29.42 14.74
CA LEU A 36 4.97 -28.51 13.97
C LEU A 36 4.55 -29.20 12.67
N TYR A 37 3.27 -29.10 12.33
CA TYR A 37 2.75 -29.56 11.05
C TYR A 37 1.67 -28.63 10.52
N LYS A 38 1.53 -28.63 9.19
CA LYS A 38 0.50 -27.90 8.45
C LYS A 38 -0.68 -28.85 8.19
N GLU A 39 -1.91 -28.38 8.38
CA GLU A 39 -3.12 -29.20 8.20
C GLU A 39 -3.48 -29.43 6.75
N ASP A 40 -3.24 -28.44 5.88
CA ASP A 40 -3.44 -28.63 4.46
C ASP A 40 -2.38 -29.59 3.91
N ARG A 41 -2.80 -30.55 3.08
CA ARG A 41 -1.92 -31.58 2.49
C ARG A 41 -0.95 -31.02 1.44
N SER A 42 -0.74 -29.70 1.41
CA SER A 42 0.24 -29.11 0.50
C SER A 42 1.64 -29.53 0.97
N HIS A 43 2.41 -30.16 0.07
CA HIS A 43 3.75 -30.65 0.37
C HIS A 43 4.71 -29.47 0.51
N VAL A 44 4.73 -28.83 1.69
CA VAL A 44 5.86 -28.00 2.10
C VAL A 44 6.85 -28.92 2.83
N PRO A 45 8.01 -29.25 2.23
CA PRO A 45 8.93 -30.28 2.75
C PRO A 45 9.40 -30.04 4.19
N ILE A 46 9.35 -28.78 4.63
CA ILE A 46 9.91 -28.29 5.90
C ILE A 46 9.04 -28.70 7.11
N PHE A 47 7.75 -29.05 6.91
CA PHE A 47 6.78 -29.30 7.99
C PHE A 47 6.33 -30.75 8.17
N HIS A 48 6.94 -31.70 7.46
CA HIS A 48 6.75 -33.11 7.78
C HIS A 48 7.53 -33.47 9.04
N GLY A 49 6.89 -33.33 10.21
CA GLY A 49 7.39 -33.88 11.46
C GLY A 49 8.61 -33.18 12.06
N ARG A 50 8.84 -31.89 11.75
CA ARG A 50 10.01 -31.17 12.26
C ARG A 50 9.92 -31.00 13.78
N ILE A 51 10.91 -31.53 14.49
CA ILE A 51 11.07 -31.38 15.94
C ILE A 51 11.90 -30.12 16.23
N PHE A 52 11.41 -29.25 17.11
CA PHE A 52 12.12 -28.06 17.58
C PHE A 52 11.95 -27.89 19.09
N GLN A 53 12.86 -27.17 19.74
CA GLN A 53 12.87 -27.07 21.20
C GLN A 53 12.09 -25.86 21.75
N GLU A 54 11.99 -24.76 21.00
CA GLU A 54 11.30 -23.54 21.46
C GLU A 54 10.57 -22.80 20.34
N SER A 55 11.31 -22.35 19.32
CA SER A 55 10.75 -21.63 18.18
C SER A 55 11.25 -22.17 16.85
N PHE A 56 10.39 -22.06 15.84
CA PHE A 56 10.68 -22.37 14.45
C PHE A 56 10.60 -21.07 13.65
N ILE A 57 11.72 -20.63 13.07
CA ILE A 57 11.72 -19.49 12.16
C ILE A 57 11.34 -20.00 10.76
N MET A 58 10.19 -19.56 10.28
CA MET A 58 9.70 -19.79 8.93
C MET A 58 10.13 -18.63 8.03
N GLY A 59 10.88 -18.91 6.97
CA GLY A 59 11.09 -17.98 5.87
C GLY A 59 12.38 -18.24 5.08
N PRO A 60 12.58 -17.56 3.94
CA PRO A 60 11.69 -16.55 3.35
C PRO A 60 10.32 -17.14 2.95
N VAL A 61 9.23 -16.49 3.38
CA VAL A 61 7.88 -17.04 3.16
C VAL A 61 7.45 -16.89 1.70
N THR A 62 6.73 -17.90 1.22
CA THR A 62 6.16 -17.99 -0.13
C THR A 62 4.67 -18.31 -0.01
N PRO A 63 3.87 -18.16 -1.07
CA PRO A 63 2.45 -18.51 -1.05
C PRO A 63 2.14 -19.92 -0.52
N ALA A 64 3.04 -20.88 -0.74
CA ALA A 64 2.89 -22.26 -0.26
C ALA A 64 2.93 -22.37 1.28
N HIS A 65 3.51 -21.39 1.97
CA HIS A 65 3.56 -21.35 3.43
C HIS A 65 2.22 -20.88 4.06
N ALA A 66 1.32 -20.27 3.27
CA ALA A 66 0.01 -19.85 3.77
C ALA A 66 -0.84 -21.07 4.14
N GLY A 67 -1.47 -21.07 5.31
CA GLY A 67 -2.29 -22.19 5.77
C GLY A 67 -2.44 -22.30 7.27
N THR A 68 -3.02 -23.42 7.70
CA THR A 68 -3.31 -23.70 9.11
C THR A 68 -2.26 -24.62 9.70
N TYR A 69 -1.69 -24.22 10.85
CA TYR A 69 -0.63 -24.92 11.55
C TYR A 69 -1.10 -25.38 12.93
N ARG A 70 -0.61 -26.54 13.37
CA ARG A 70 -0.76 -27.03 14.74
C ARG A 70 0.57 -27.57 15.25
N CYS A 71 0.76 -27.50 16.57
CA CYS A 71 1.90 -28.13 17.23
C CYS A 71 1.47 -29.23 18.21
N ARG A 72 2.37 -30.18 18.43
CA ARG A 72 2.30 -31.20 19.48
C ARG A 72 3.60 -31.20 20.28
N GLY A 73 3.52 -31.47 21.58
CA GLY A 73 4.68 -31.61 22.44
C GLY A 73 4.95 -33.07 22.79
N SER A 74 6.22 -33.38 23.04
CA SER A 74 6.72 -34.66 23.54
C SER A 74 7.75 -34.42 24.65
N ARG A 75 7.85 -35.37 25.58
CA ARG A 75 8.88 -35.35 26.63
C ARG A 75 10.24 -35.76 26.05
N PRO A 76 11.36 -35.23 26.58
CA PRO A 76 12.72 -35.56 26.11
C PRO A 76 13.03 -37.05 26.01
N HIS A 77 12.43 -37.88 26.89
CA HIS A 77 12.70 -39.31 27.01
C HIS A 77 11.59 -40.22 26.46
N SER A 78 10.58 -39.68 25.74
CA SER A 78 9.50 -40.47 25.13
C SER A 78 9.16 -39.95 23.74
N LEU A 79 9.74 -40.58 22.71
CA LEU A 79 9.48 -40.28 21.29
C LEU A 79 8.11 -40.77 20.79
N THR A 80 7.41 -41.59 21.57
CA THR A 80 6.14 -42.21 21.20
C THR A 80 4.91 -41.57 21.87
N GLY A 81 5.10 -40.79 22.95
CA GLY A 81 4.02 -40.09 23.65
C GLY A 81 3.85 -38.65 23.19
N TRP A 82 3.01 -38.40 22.18
CA TRP A 82 2.64 -37.06 21.75
C TRP A 82 1.46 -36.50 22.52
N SER A 83 1.49 -35.20 22.83
CA SER A 83 0.34 -34.49 23.40
C SER A 83 -0.83 -34.42 22.41
N ALA A 84 -2.00 -34.03 22.93
CA ALA A 84 -3.07 -33.51 22.08
C ALA A 84 -2.55 -32.33 21.23
N PRO A 85 -3.10 -32.13 20.02
CA PRO A 85 -2.70 -31.01 19.17
C PRO A 85 -3.14 -29.66 19.77
N SER A 86 -2.38 -28.61 19.47
CA SER A 86 -2.74 -27.24 19.80
C SER A 86 -4.02 -26.79 19.08
N ASN A 87 -4.57 -25.67 19.51
CA ASN A 87 -5.51 -24.93 18.67
C ASN A 87 -4.82 -24.56 17.33
N PRO A 88 -5.59 -24.49 16.22
CA PRO A 88 -5.05 -24.09 14.93
C PRO A 88 -4.54 -22.65 14.96
N LEU A 89 -3.41 -22.40 14.30
CA LEU A 89 -2.88 -21.07 14.03
C LEU A 89 -2.83 -20.88 12.51
N VAL A 90 -3.49 -19.84 12.01
CA VAL A 90 -3.50 -19.53 10.58
C VAL A 90 -2.37 -18.58 10.24
N ILE A 91 -1.59 -18.89 9.22
CA ILE A 91 -0.59 -17.99 8.63
C ILE A 91 -1.10 -17.52 7.29
N MET A 92 -1.22 -16.20 7.15
CA MET A 92 -1.65 -15.54 5.93
C MET A 92 -0.44 -14.90 5.25
N VAL A 93 -0.26 -15.15 3.96
CA VAL A 93 0.86 -14.59 3.18
C VAL A 93 0.33 -13.48 2.28
N THR A 94 0.91 -12.28 2.37
CA THR A 94 0.48 -11.10 1.60
C THR A 94 1.39 -10.83 0.42
N GLY A 95 0.86 -10.13 -0.59
CA GLY A 95 1.58 -9.75 -1.81
C GLY A 95 1.26 -10.60 -3.05
N ASN A 96 0.26 -11.48 -2.96
CA ASN A 96 -0.09 -12.41 -4.05
C ASN A 96 -0.97 -11.78 -5.14
N HIS A 97 -1.69 -10.70 -4.80
CA HIS A 97 -2.63 -10.00 -5.68
C HIS A 97 -2.49 -8.48 -5.54
N ARG A 98 -3.09 -7.72 -6.47
CA ARG A 98 -3.11 -6.24 -6.41
C ARG A 98 -3.81 -5.73 -5.15
N LYS A 99 -3.33 -4.63 -4.59
CA LYS A 99 -3.88 -4.07 -3.33
C LYS A 99 -5.32 -3.54 -3.51
N PRO A 100 -6.21 -3.73 -2.54
CA PRO A 100 -7.50 -3.06 -2.51
C PRO A 100 -7.35 -1.61 -2.01
N SER A 101 -8.45 -0.85 -2.08
CA SER A 101 -8.58 0.48 -1.50
C SER A 101 -9.39 0.44 -0.21
N LEU A 102 -9.03 1.28 0.76
CA LEU A 102 -9.64 1.35 2.08
C LEU A 102 -10.09 2.79 2.37
N LEU A 103 -11.35 2.95 2.79
CA LEU A 103 -11.97 4.24 3.11
C LEU A 103 -12.75 4.15 4.42
N ALA A 104 -12.83 5.25 5.16
CA ALA A 104 -13.62 5.36 6.39
C ALA A 104 -14.84 6.26 6.17
N HIS A 105 -15.98 5.85 6.69
CA HIS A 105 -17.22 6.63 6.71
C HIS A 105 -17.74 6.77 8.14
N PRO A 106 -18.07 7.99 8.62
CA PRO A 106 -18.08 9.27 7.88
C PRO A 106 -16.70 9.93 7.70
N GLY A 107 -15.68 9.45 8.40
CA GLY A 107 -14.32 9.98 8.34
C GLY A 107 -13.38 9.23 9.28
N THR A 108 -12.16 9.73 9.43
CA THR A 108 -11.09 9.10 10.23
C THR A 108 -10.97 9.65 11.65
N LEU A 109 -11.45 10.88 11.87
CA LEU A 109 -11.46 11.55 13.18
C LEU A 109 -12.83 11.38 13.84
N LEU A 110 -12.90 10.57 14.88
CA LEU A 110 -14.16 10.11 15.49
C LEU A 110 -14.14 10.36 16.99
N LYS A 111 -15.31 10.43 17.63
CA LYS A 111 -15.44 10.54 19.09
C LYS A 111 -15.55 9.17 19.74
N SER A 112 -15.10 9.06 20.98
CA SER A 112 -15.32 7.87 21.79
C SER A 112 -16.82 7.51 21.86
N GLY A 113 -17.14 6.23 21.69
CA GLY A 113 -18.51 5.71 21.66
C GLY A 113 -19.20 5.74 20.29
N GLU A 114 -18.64 6.41 19.28
CA GLU A 114 -19.16 6.37 17.91
C GLU A 114 -18.88 5.02 17.23
N THR A 115 -19.45 4.82 16.03
CA THR A 115 -19.20 3.67 15.17
C THR A 115 -18.71 4.16 13.82
N VAL A 116 -17.68 3.53 13.26
CA VAL A 116 -17.15 3.81 11.92
C VAL A 116 -17.32 2.62 11.01
N ILE A 117 -17.58 2.88 9.73
CA ILE A 117 -17.59 1.85 8.70
C ILE A 117 -16.31 1.99 7.88
N LEU A 118 -15.46 0.97 7.93
CA LEU A 118 -14.31 0.86 7.03
C LEU A 118 -14.73 0.06 5.80
N GLN A 119 -14.83 0.75 4.67
CA GLN A 119 -15.16 0.15 3.39
C GLN A 119 -13.88 -0.21 2.66
N CYS A 120 -13.73 -1.49 2.37
CA CYS A 120 -12.66 -2.00 1.54
C CYS A 120 -13.22 -2.47 0.20
N TRP A 121 -12.56 -2.14 -0.90
CA TRP A 121 -13.04 -2.49 -2.24
C TRP A 121 -11.91 -2.70 -3.25
N SER A 122 -12.19 -3.43 -4.33
CA SER A 122 -11.25 -3.67 -5.41
C SER A 122 -11.98 -3.99 -6.73
N ASP A 123 -11.32 -3.67 -7.84
CA ASP A 123 -11.63 -4.16 -9.19
C ASP A 123 -11.36 -5.68 -9.34
N VAL A 124 -10.53 -6.26 -8.48
CA VAL A 124 -10.31 -7.70 -8.40
C VAL A 124 -11.47 -8.32 -7.63
N MET A 125 -12.07 -9.39 -8.18
CA MET A 125 -13.18 -10.13 -7.58
C MET A 125 -12.72 -10.98 -6.38
N PHE A 126 -12.39 -10.33 -5.26
CA PHE A 126 -12.09 -11.02 -4.01
C PHE A 126 -13.35 -11.62 -3.38
N GLU A 127 -13.25 -12.89 -2.97
CA GLU A 127 -14.30 -13.61 -2.23
C GLU A 127 -14.34 -13.17 -0.77
N HIS A 128 -13.17 -12.93 -0.19
CA HIS A 128 -13.05 -12.46 1.19
C HIS A 128 -12.20 -11.21 1.26
N PHE A 129 -12.60 -10.31 2.14
CA PHE A 129 -11.80 -9.18 2.59
C PHE A 129 -11.35 -9.39 4.03
N PHE A 130 -10.16 -8.91 4.33
CA PHE A 130 -9.55 -8.96 5.66
C PHE A 130 -9.18 -7.55 6.08
N LEU A 131 -9.54 -7.19 7.30
CA LEU A 131 -9.17 -5.93 7.91
C LEU A 131 -8.25 -6.21 9.10
N HIS A 132 -7.06 -5.64 9.08
CA HIS A 132 -6.06 -5.81 10.12
C HIS A 132 -5.62 -4.46 10.66
N ARG A 133 -5.51 -4.34 11.98
CA ARG A 133 -4.87 -3.18 12.61
C ARG A 133 -3.39 -3.48 12.81
N GLU A 134 -2.55 -2.54 12.43
CA GLU A 134 -1.11 -2.69 12.60
C GLU A 134 -0.68 -2.70 14.07
N GLY A 135 0.39 -3.45 14.36
CA GLY A 135 0.99 -3.47 15.69
C GLY A 135 0.27 -4.35 16.71
N ILE A 136 -0.84 -5.00 16.33
CA ILE A 136 -1.49 -6.03 17.14
C ILE A 136 -1.31 -7.42 16.53
N SER A 137 -1.22 -8.42 17.41
CA SER A 137 -1.08 -9.84 17.05
C SER A 137 -2.43 -10.55 16.90
N GLU A 138 -3.54 -9.83 16.97
CA GLU A 138 -4.88 -10.41 16.77
C GLU A 138 -5.09 -10.80 15.31
N ASP A 139 -5.93 -11.81 15.10
CA ASP A 139 -6.28 -12.27 13.76
C ASP A 139 -7.09 -11.19 13.03
N PRO A 140 -6.85 -10.98 11.72
CA PRO A 140 -7.62 -10.03 10.93
C PRO A 140 -9.11 -10.37 10.92
N SER A 141 -9.95 -9.35 11.01
CA SER A 141 -11.39 -9.48 10.81
C SER A 141 -11.66 -9.87 9.36
N ARG A 142 -12.46 -10.92 9.14
CA ARG A 142 -12.78 -11.44 7.81
C ARG A 142 -14.26 -11.24 7.48
N LEU A 143 -14.54 -10.71 6.28
CA LEU A 143 -15.89 -10.62 5.73
C LEU A 143 -15.93 -11.17 4.30
N VAL A 144 -17.11 -11.65 3.88
CA VAL A 144 -17.37 -12.04 2.50
C VAL A 144 -17.54 -10.77 1.65
N GLY A 145 -16.86 -10.72 0.51
CA GLY A 145 -16.98 -9.65 -0.46
C GLY A 145 -18.34 -9.68 -1.15
N GLN A 146 -19.00 -8.53 -1.19
CA GLN A 146 -20.19 -8.31 -1.98
C GLN A 146 -19.77 -7.83 -3.37
N ILE A 147 -20.29 -8.47 -4.41
CA ILE A 147 -19.99 -8.12 -5.80
C ILE A 147 -21.12 -7.23 -6.33
N HIS A 148 -20.77 -6.06 -6.84
CA HIS A 148 -21.71 -5.13 -7.46
C HIS A 148 -20.98 -4.35 -8.56
N ASP A 149 -21.60 -4.21 -9.73
CA ASP A 149 -21.08 -3.42 -10.86
C ASP A 149 -19.61 -3.71 -11.23
N GLY A 150 -19.20 -4.98 -11.17
CA GLY A 150 -17.82 -5.37 -11.50
C GLY A 150 -16.77 -4.92 -10.46
N VAL A 151 -17.20 -4.61 -9.23
CA VAL A 151 -16.34 -4.32 -8.08
C VAL A 151 -16.72 -5.28 -6.95
N SER A 152 -15.73 -5.79 -6.21
CA SER A 152 -15.99 -6.46 -4.94
C SER A 152 -15.68 -5.53 -3.77
N LYS A 153 -16.54 -5.54 -2.75
CA LYS A 153 -16.39 -4.68 -1.56
C LYS A 153 -16.88 -5.34 -0.29
N ALA A 154 -16.36 -4.91 0.85
CA ALA A 154 -16.82 -5.29 2.18
C ALA A 154 -16.83 -4.07 3.11
N ASN A 155 -17.85 -4.00 3.97
CA ASN A 155 -18.03 -2.93 4.95
C ASN A 155 -17.80 -3.48 6.36
N PHE A 156 -16.71 -3.08 7.00
CA PHE A 156 -16.40 -3.46 8.37
C PHE A 156 -16.95 -2.41 9.33
N SER A 157 -17.96 -2.78 10.12
CA SER A 157 -18.47 -1.93 11.20
C SER A 157 -17.60 -2.07 12.44
N ILE A 158 -16.98 -0.98 12.89
CA ILE A 158 -16.13 -0.92 14.08
C ILE A 158 -16.79 0.01 15.08
N GLY A 159 -17.27 -0.54 16.19
CA GLY A 159 -17.89 0.23 17.25
C GLY A 159 -18.49 -0.65 18.35
N PRO A 160 -18.80 -0.08 19.52
CA PRO A 160 -18.54 1.31 19.90
C PRO A 160 -17.04 1.59 20.07
N LEU A 161 -16.58 2.75 19.60
CA LEU A 161 -15.16 3.10 19.55
C LEU A 161 -14.59 3.35 20.95
N MET A 162 -13.64 2.50 21.34
CA MET A 162 -12.84 2.60 22.56
C MET A 162 -11.41 2.97 22.21
N PRO A 163 -10.61 3.62 23.08
CA PRO A 163 -9.24 4.04 22.75
C PRO A 163 -8.34 2.92 22.21
N VAL A 164 -8.54 1.67 22.64
CA VAL A 164 -7.82 0.48 22.12
C VAL A 164 -8.09 0.22 20.64
N LEU A 165 -9.17 0.76 20.07
CA LEU A 165 -9.55 0.68 18.66
C LEU A 165 -8.87 1.73 17.79
N ALA A 166 -8.22 2.75 18.36
CA ALA A 166 -7.47 3.72 17.59
C ALA A 166 -6.20 3.08 16.99
N GLY A 167 -5.83 3.47 15.78
CA GLY A 167 -4.65 2.90 15.12
C GLY A 167 -4.69 2.94 13.61
N THR A 168 -3.63 2.40 13.01
CA THR A 168 -3.50 2.25 11.56
C THR A 168 -4.13 0.94 11.11
N TYR A 169 -5.08 1.03 10.18
CA TYR A 169 -5.75 -0.12 9.57
C TYR A 169 -5.25 -0.35 8.15
N ARG A 170 -5.18 -1.63 7.76
CA ARG A 170 -4.95 -2.07 6.38
C ARG A 170 -5.98 -3.11 5.99
N CYS A 171 -6.35 -3.10 4.72
CA CYS A 171 -7.21 -4.10 4.13
C CYS A 171 -6.46 -4.99 3.14
N TYR A 172 -6.93 -6.23 3.04
CA TYR A 172 -6.47 -7.23 2.10
C TYR A 172 -7.66 -7.95 1.46
N GLY A 173 -7.45 -8.54 0.30
CA GLY A 173 -8.42 -9.41 -0.37
C GLY A 173 -7.84 -10.80 -0.63
N SER A 174 -8.67 -11.84 -0.63
CA SER A 174 -8.30 -13.17 -1.10
C SER A 174 -9.28 -13.68 -2.15
N VAL A 175 -8.75 -14.46 -3.08
CA VAL A 175 -9.50 -15.06 -4.19
C VAL A 175 -10.05 -16.44 -3.80
N PRO A 176 -11.04 -16.95 -4.55
CA PRO A 176 -11.55 -18.29 -4.33
C PRO A 176 -10.46 -19.36 -4.25
N HIS A 177 -10.67 -20.35 -3.39
CA HIS A 177 -9.78 -21.50 -3.17
C HIS A 177 -8.38 -21.19 -2.59
N SER A 178 -8.05 -19.93 -2.32
CA SER A 178 -6.78 -19.53 -1.71
C SER A 178 -6.97 -18.56 -0.53
N PRO A 179 -7.76 -18.93 0.51
CA PRO A 179 -8.24 -18.00 1.54
C PRO A 179 -7.14 -17.40 2.42
N TYR A 180 -5.96 -18.03 2.46
CA TYR A 180 -4.80 -17.59 3.25
C TYR A 180 -3.74 -16.85 2.42
N GLN A 181 -3.92 -16.79 1.10
CA GLN A 181 -3.08 -16.04 0.18
C GLN A 181 -3.75 -14.69 -0.09
N LEU A 182 -3.17 -13.64 0.47
CA LEU A 182 -3.76 -12.32 0.48
C LEU A 182 -3.13 -11.43 -0.59
N SER A 183 -3.88 -10.43 -1.01
CA SER A 183 -3.37 -9.31 -1.80
C SER A 183 -2.22 -8.59 -1.11
N ALA A 184 -1.56 -7.69 -1.84
CA ALA A 184 -0.80 -6.62 -1.22
C ALA A 184 -1.72 -5.79 -0.29
N PRO A 185 -1.19 -5.21 0.80
CA PRO A 185 -1.96 -4.36 1.69
C PRO A 185 -2.47 -3.11 0.98
N SER A 186 -3.68 -2.65 1.35
CA SER A 186 -4.13 -1.29 1.04
C SER A 186 -3.18 -0.23 1.62
N ASP A 187 -3.33 1.00 1.15
CA ASP A 187 -2.71 2.14 1.81
C ASP A 187 -3.19 2.21 3.29
N PRO A 188 -2.33 2.65 4.22
CA PRO A 188 -2.70 2.78 5.63
C PRO A 188 -3.84 3.77 5.80
N LEU A 189 -4.79 3.42 6.65
CA LEU A 189 -5.85 4.33 7.09
C LEU A 189 -5.82 4.46 8.61
N ASP A 190 -5.50 5.65 9.09
CA ASP A 190 -5.45 5.92 10.52
C ASP A 190 -6.82 6.31 11.06
N ILE A 191 -7.25 5.61 12.10
CA ILE A 191 -8.45 5.90 12.85
C ILE A 191 -8.06 6.57 14.16
N VAL A 192 -8.49 7.82 14.31
CA VAL A 192 -8.18 8.67 15.45
C VAL A 192 -9.42 8.83 16.31
N ILE A 193 -9.28 8.56 17.61
CA ILE A 193 -10.38 8.65 18.57
C ILE A 193 -10.14 9.86 19.48
N THR A 194 -11.13 10.75 19.54
CA THR A 194 -11.14 11.99 20.32
C THR A 194 -12.10 11.90 21.51
N GLY A 195 -12.01 12.88 22.40
CA GLY A 195 -13.01 13.07 23.47
C GLY A 195 -12.71 12.39 24.80
N LEU A 196 -11.49 11.85 24.97
CA LEU A 196 -11.09 11.11 26.18
C LEU A 196 -10.32 11.97 27.19
N TYR A 197 -9.71 13.07 26.75
CA TYR A 197 -8.91 13.96 27.60
C TYR A 197 -9.37 15.41 27.52
N GLU A 198 -8.92 16.23 28.47
CA GLU A 198 -9.27 17.66 28.58
C GLU A 198 -8.91 18.46 27.34
N LYS A 199 -9.82 19.34 26.89
CA LYS A 199 -9.60 20.13 25.68
C LYS A 199 -8.47 21.16 25.87
N PRO A 200 -7.60 21.37 24.88
CA PRO A 200 -6.66 22.48 24.90
C PRO A 200 -7.32 23.80 24.50
N SER A 201 -6.64 24.90 24.74
CA SER A 201 -7.02 26.24 24.30
C SER A 201 -6.29 26.61 23.01
N LEU A 202 -7.01 27.16 22.04
CA LEU A 202 -6.48 27.63 20.76
C LEU A 202 -6.60 29.15 20.65
N SER A 203 -5.52 29.80 20.22
CA SER A 203 -5.44 31.26 20.07
C SER A 203 -4.68 31.62 18.79
N ALA A 204 -4.87 32.84 18.28
CA ALA A 204 -4.16 33.37 17.12
C ALA A 204 -3.32 34.59 17.50
N GLN A 205 -2.13 34.68 16.93
CA GLN A 205 -1.27 35.87 16.98
C GLN A 205 -1.04 36.40 15.56
N PRO A 206 -1.18 37.73 15.32
CA PRO A 206 -1.49 38.79 16.30
C PRO A 206 -2.95 38.80 16.77
N GLY A 207 -3.85 38.14 16.04
CA GLY A 207 -5.26 38.01 16.38
C GLY A 207 -6.01 37.14 15.36
N PRO A 208 -7.32 36.93 15.55
CA PRO A 208 -8.14 36.11 14.64
C PRO A 208 -8.51 36.83 13.34
N THR A 209 -8.38 38.16 13.27
CA THR A 209 -8.65 38.96 12.07
C THR A 209 -7.37 39.65 11.65
N VAL A 210 -6.93 39.39 10.42
CA VAL A 210 -5.67 39.90 9.87
C VAL A 210 -5.84 40.40 8.44
N GLN A 211 -4.95 41.27 7.98
CA GLN A 211 -4.91 41.68 6.59
C GLN A 211 -4.28 40.60 5.69
N ALA A 212 -4.67 40.59 4.42
CA ALA A 212 -4.07 39.71 3.42
C ALA A 212 -2.53 39.90 3.37
N GLY A 213 -1.80 38.79 3.44
CA GLY A 213 -0.34 38.78 3.46
C GLY A 213 0.31 38.87 4.85
N GLU A 214 -0.44 39.18 5.91
CA GLU A 214 0.12 39.17 7.28
C GLU A 214 0.37 37.74 7.77
N ASN A 215 1.45 37.55 8.53
CA ASN A 215 1.80 36.24 9.07
C ASN A 215 0.91 35.90 10.27
N VAL A 216 0.22 34.77 10.20
CA VAL A 216 -0.59 34.24 11.31
C VAL A 216 0.11 33.05 11.95
N THR A 217 0.16 33.05 13.27
CA THR A 217 0.58 31.88 14.06
C THR A 217 -0.55 31.48 14.99
N LEU A 218 -0.94 30.20 14.95
CA LEU A 218 -1.90 29.64 15.90
C LEU A 218 -1.17 28.98 17.06
N SER A 219 -1.48 29.40 18.28
CA SER A 219 -0.92 28.83 19.50
C SER A 219 -1.94 27.94 20.17
N CYS A 220 -1.59 26.67 20.32
CA CYS A 220 -2.39 25.70 21.06
C CYS A 220 -1.70 25.33 22.36
N SER A 221 -2.42 25.40 23.48
CA SER A 221 -1.82 25.19 24.81
C SER A 221 -2.76 24.50 25.79
N SER A 222 -2.19 23.73 26.73
CA SER A 222 -2.90 23.15 27.87
C SER A 222 -2.00 23.07 29.10
N TRP A 223 -2.60 22.94 30.29
CA TRP A 223 -1.91 22.53 31.51
C TRP A 223 -1.60 21.03 31.50
N SER A 224 -2.38 20.25 30.75
CA SER A 224 -2.11 18.84 30.52
C SER A 224 -0.79 18.68 29.77
N SER A 225 0.03 17.72 30.21
CA SER A 225 1.34 17.41 29.63
C SER A 225 1.25 16.63 28.32
N TYR A 226 0.46 17.12 27.37
CA TYR A 226 0.41 16.54 26.03
C TYR A 226 1.79 16.62 25.37
N ASP A 227 2.20 15.55 24.71
CA ASP A 227 3.48 15.49 24.02
C ASP A 227 3.42 16.11 22.62
N ILE A 228 2.26 15.97 21.98
CA ILE A 228 2.03 16.31 20.57
C ILE A 228 0.69 17.02 20.47
N TYR A 229 0.69 18.17 19.81
CA TYR A 229 -0.51 18.88 19.41
C TYR A 229 -0.81 18.66 17.93
N HIS A 230 -2.09 18.58 17.61
CA HIS A 230 -2.61 18.43 16.26
C HIS A 230 -3.55 19.59 15.96
N LEU A 231 -3.40 20.18 14.78
CA LEU A 231 -4.21 21.29 14.28
C LEU A 231 -4.96 20.81 13.04
N SER A 232 -6.29 20.87 13.10
CA SER A 232 -7.16 20.61 11.97
C SER A 232 -7.79 21.91 11.47
N ARG A 233 -8.05 21.96 10.17
CA ARG A 233 -8.80 23.03 9.50
C ARG A 233 -10.01 22.42 8.83
N GLU A 234 -11.17 23.05 9.01
CA GLU A 234 -12.41 22.58 8.41
C GLU A 234 -12.34 22.59 6.87
N GLY A 235 -12.73 21.49 6.23
CA GLY A 235 -12.65 21.31 4.77
C GLY A 235 -11.29 20.82 4.26
N GLU A 236 -10.28 20.68 5.11
CA GLU A 236 -9.00 20.08 4.74
C GLU A 236 -8.87 18.66 5.29
N ALA A 237 -8.34 17.75 4.46
CA ALA A 237 -8.12 16.36 4.86
C ALA A 237 -6.84 16.15 5.70
N HIS A 238 -5.91 17.12 5.69
CA HIS A 238 -4.58 16.96 6.28
C HIS A 238 -4.46 17.75 7.58
N GLU A 239 -4.11 17.05 8.65
CA GLU A 239 -3.87 17.66 9.96
C GLU A 239 -2.39 17.95 10.14
N ARG A 240 -2.07 19.09 10.75
CA ARG A 240 -0.68 19.46 11.07
C ARG A 240 -0.38 19.04 12.49
N ARG A 241 0.80 18.47 12.73
CA ARG A 241 1.24 18.06 14.07
C ARG A 241 2.54 18.72 14.49
N LEU A 242 2.64 19.11 15.75
CA LEU A 242 3.85 19.68 16.35
C LEU A 242 4.06 19.11 17.76
N ARG A 243 5.33 19.03 18.17
CA ARG A 243 5.67 18.64 19.55
C ARG A 243 5.34 19.79 20.49
N ALA A 244 4.82 19.44 21.65
CA ALA A 244 4.64 20.40 22.72
C ALA A 244 5.98 20.87 23.27
N VAL A 245 6.03 22.15 23.60
CA VAL A 245 7.15 22.81 24.28
C VAL A 245 6.65 23.26 25.66
N PRO A 246 7.33 22.86 26.75
CA PRO A 246 7.01 23.37 28.09
C PRO A 246 7.29 24.88 28.17
N LYS A 247 6.39 25.62 28.81
CA LYS A 247 6.52 27.06 29.07
C LYS A 247 6.71 27.31 30.58
N VAL A 248 7.24 28.49 30.91
CA VAL A 248 7.59 28.90 32.29
C VAL A 248 6.37 28.93 33.21
N ASN A 249 5.20 29.27 32.67
CA ASN A 249 3.92 29.26 33.38
C ASN A 249 3.34 27.84 33.59
N ARG A 250 4.13 26.77 33.37
CA ARG A 250 3.75 25.35 33.48
C ARG A 250 2.68 24.90 32.47
N THR A 251 2.47 25.64 31.38
CA THR A 251 1.69 25.14 30.25
C THR A 251 2.57 24.42 29.25
N PHE A 252 1.97 23.52 28.50
CA PHE A 252 2.54 22.86 27.34
C PHE A 252 1.90 23.52 26.11
N GLN A 253 2.72 23.93 25.15
CA GLN A 253 2.26 24.73 24.01
C GLN A 253 2.93 24.30 22.70
N ALA A 254 2.20 24.40 21.60
CA ALA A 254 2.75 24.32 20.26
C ALA A 254 2.26 25.50 19.40
N ASP A 255 3.20 26.12 18.69
CA ASP A 255 2.97 27.27 17.82
C ASP A 255 3.00 26.82 16.35
N PHE A 256 1.85 26.92 15.68
CA PHE A 256 1.65 26.54 14.29
C PHE A 256 1.72 27.77 13.37
N PRO A 257 2.87 28.07 12.74
CA PRO A 257 2.94 29.14 11.76
C PRO A 257 2.14 28.74 10.52
N LEU A 258 1.12 29.53 10.18
CA LEU A 258 0.35 29.40 8.93
C LEU A 258 1.06 30.10 7.76
N GLY A 259 1.92 31.07 8.06
CA GLY A 259 2.54 31.94 7.06
C GLY A 259 1.61 33.09 6.66
N PRO A 260 1.82 33.70 5.48
CA PRO A 260 1.05 34.85 5.04
C PRO A 260 -0.42 34.46 4.78
N ALA A 261 -1.32 35.21 5.39
CA ALA A 261 -2.75 34.96 5.33
C ALA A 261 -3.27 35.18 3.90
N THR A 262 -3.75 34.10 3.27
CA THR A 262 -4.37 34.13 1.94
C THR A 262 -5.87 33.89 2.00
N HIS A 263 -6.32 33.02 2.91
CA HIS A 263 -7.72 32.63 3.06
C HIS A 263 -8.04 32.41 4.54
N GLY A 264 -9.27 32.75 4.93
CA GLY A 264 -9.78 32.46 6.27
C GLY A 264 -10.09 30.97 6.47
N GLY A 265 -10.41 30.58 7.70
CA GLY A 265 -10.82 29.21 7.99
C GLY A 265 -11.10 28.98 9.47
N THR A 266 -11.84 27.92 9.76
CA THR A 266 -12.12 27.47 11.13
C THR A 266 -11.12 26.40 11.53
N TYR A 267 -10.38 26.65 12.59
CA TYR A 267 -9.34 25.77 13.10
C TYR A 267 -9.74 25.16 14.44
N ARG A 268 -9.30 23.93 14.69
CA ARG A 268 -9.44 23.23 15.97
C ARG A 268 -8.12 22.59 16.33
N CYS A 269 -7.84 22.50 17.64
CA CYS A 269 -6.65 21.87 18.16
C CYS A 269 -6.97 20.72 19.11
N PHE A 270 -6.09 19.72 19.11
CA PHE A 270 -6.13 18.53 19.93
C PHE A 270 -4.76 18.25 20.54
N GLY A 271 -4.73 17.64 21.72
CA GLY A 271 -3.52 17.11 22.36
C GLY A 271 -3.49 15.58 22.36
N SER A 272 -2.30 14.99 22.32
CA SER A 272 -2.10 13.53 22.42
C SER A 272 -0.79 13.20 23.13
N PHE A 273 -0.68 11.96 23.60
CA PHE A 273 0.52 11.42 24.24
C PHE A 273 1.33 10.57 23.25
N ARG A 274 2.65 10.52 23.42
CA ARG A 274 3.53 9.70 22.55
C ARG A 274 3.17 8.22 22.54
N ALA A 275 2.73 7.69 23.68
CA ALA A 275 2.36 6.29 23.82
C ALA A 275 1.06 5.95 23.08
N LEU A 276 0.18 6.94 22.87
CA LEU A 276 -1.15 6.77 22.27
C LEU A 276 -1.38 7.84 21.17
N PRO A 277 -0.63 7.80 20.06
CA PRO A 277 -0.62 8.88 19.08
C PRO A 277 -1.93 9.06 18.30
N CYS A 278 -2.77 8.02 18.24
CA CYS A 278 -4.08 8.05 17.59
C CYS A 278 -5.24 8.31 18.58
N VAL A 279 -4.92 8.57 19.86
CA VAL A 279 -5.91 8.88 20.90
C VAL A 279 -5.71 10.32 21.32
N TRP A 280 -6.69 11.16 21.01
CA TRP A 280 -6.60 12.60 21.15
C TRP A 280 -7.55 13.11 22.23
N SER A 281 -7.25 14.31 22.72
CA SER A 281 -8.11 15.04 23.64
C SER A 281 -9.46 15.40 23.01
N ASN A 282 -10.34 16.01 23.82
CA ASN A 282 -11.42 16.81 23.27
C ASN A 282 -10.87 17.92 22.37
N SER A 283 -11.68 18.31 21.37
CA SER A 283 -11.41 19.46 20.52
C SER A 283 -11.37 20.73 21.35
N SER A 284 -10.42 21.62 21.05
CA SER A 284 -10.51 23.02 21.46
C SER A 284 -11.80 23.65 20.94
N ASP A 285 -12.16 24.79 21.52
CA ASP A 285 -13.18 25.65 20.90
C ASP A 285 -12.71 26.07 19.50
N PRO A 286 -13.61 26.12 18.50
CA PRO A 286 -13.26 26.46 17.14
C PRO A 286 -12.79 27.92 17.06
N LEU A 287 -11.69 28.16 16.36
CA LEU A 287 -11.14 29.49 16.14
C LEU A 287 -11.29 29.87 14.66
N LEU A 288 -12.12 30.86 14.38
CA LEU A 288 -12.29 31.43 13.04
C LEU A 288 -11.18 32.45 12.78
N VAL A 289 -10.32 32.16 11.80
CA VAL A 289 -9.38 33.14 11.25
C VAL A 289 -10.02 33.79 10.04
N SER A 290 -10.08 35.12 10.05
CA SER A 290 -10.66 35.95 8.98
C SER A 290 -9.58 36.81 8.35
N VAL A 291 -9.61 36.91 7.02
CA VAL A 291 -8.64 37.69 6.25
C VAL A 291 -9.37 38.86 5.60
N THR A 292 -8.95 40.06 5.93
CA THR A 292 -9.47 41.32 5.35
C THR A 292 -8.49 41.89 4.33
N GLY A 293 -8.99 42.74 3.43
CA GLY A 293 -8.15 43.37 2.40
C GLY A 293 -8.05 42.55 1.12
N ASN A 294 -7.77 43.24 0.02
CA ASN A 294 -7.65 42.62 -1.30
C ASN A 294 -6.22 42.08 -1.45
N PRO A 295 -6.02 40.80 -1.84
CA PRO A 295 -4.67 40.27 -2.10
C PRO A 295 -3.94 40.97 -3.26
N SER A 296 -4.58 41.94 -3.93
CA SER A 296 -4.04 42.65 -5.08
C SER A 296 -3.20 43.89 -4.74
N SER A 297 -3.00 44.27 -3.48
CA SER A 297 -2.30 45.54 -3.14
C SER A 297 -0.83 45.40 -2.72
N SER A 298 -0.30 44.18 -2.57
CA SER A 298 1.10 43.97 -2.13
C SER A 298 2.04 43.43 -3.21
N TRP A 299 1.56 43.21 -4.42
CA TRP A 299 2.41 42.97 -5.59
C TRP A 299 2.46 44.25 -6.42
N PRO A 300 3.63 44.83 -6.71
CA PRO A 300 3.72 45.74 -7.84
C PRO A 300 3.28 44.92 -9.05
N SER A 301 2.17 45.35 -9.66
CA SER A 301 1.70 44.82 -10.93
C SER A 301 2.91 44.70 -11.86
N PRO A 302 3.16 43.52 -12.47
CA PRO A 302 4.04 43.47 -13.62
C PRO A 302 3.43 44.46 -14.61
N THR A 303 4.18 45.49 -14.95
CA THR A 303 3.84 46.42 -16.03
C THR A 303 3.37 45.56 -17.20
N GLU A 304 2.09 45.64 -17.57
CA GLU A 304 1.60 45.03 -18.79
C GLU A 304 2.48 45.53 -19.94
N PRO A 305 3.22 44.66 -20.64
CA PRO A 305 3.69 45.02 -21.96
C PRO A 305 2.46 44.96 -22.86
N SER A 306 1.95 46.14 -23.21
CA SER A 306 0.98 46.29 -24.28
C SER A 306 1.49 45.60 -25.55
N SER A 307 1.00 44.41 -25.84
CA SER A 307 1.09 43.82 -27.18
C SER A 307 -0.28 43.26 -27.54
N LYS A 308 -1.13 44.20 -27.97
CA LYS A 308 -2.31 43.94 -28.79
C LYS A 308 -1.92 43.02 -29.96
N SER A 309 -2.74 41.98 -30.16
CA SER A 309 -3.25 41.60 -31.49
C SER A 309 -2.26 40.97 -32.49
N GLY A 310 -1.40 40.04 -32.07
CA GLY A 310 -0.57 39.23 -33.00
C GLY A 310 -0.72 37.71 -32.89
N ILE A 311 -1.06 37.19 -31.70
CA ILE A 311 -0.86 35.76 -31.37
C ILE A 311 -2.09 34.89 -31.72
N CYS A 312 -3.29 35.47 -31.81
CA CYS A 312 -4.52 34.70 -32.07
C CYS A 312 -4.63 34.20 -33.52
N ARG A 313 -4.04 34.90 -34.51
CA ARG A 313 -4.05 34.43 -35.92
C ARG A 313 -3.06 33.29 -36.18
N HIS A 314 -1.95 33.22 -35.44
CA HIS A 314 -0.92 32.19 -35.68
C HIS A 314 -1.32 30.82 -35.13
N LEU A 315 -2.13 30.76 -34.06
CA LEU A 315 -2.57 29.51 -33.45
C LEU A 315 -3.56 28.75 -34.34
N HIS A 316 -4.49 29.46 -35.00
CA HIS A 316 -5.44 28.85 -35.93
C HIS A 316 -4.76 28.30 -37.20
N VAL A 317 -3.71 28.96 -37.67
CA VAL A 317 -2.88 28.49 -38.79
C VAL A 317 -2.09 27.24 -38.39
N LEU A 318 -1.49 27.21 -37.20
CA LEU A 318 -0.75 26.06 -36.67
C LEU A 318 -1.63 24.81 -36.48
N ILE A 319 -2.85 24.99 -35.94
CA ILE A 319 -3.82 23.89 -35.78
C ILE A 319 -4.30 23.39 -37.14
N GLY A 320 -4.60 24.29 -38.09
CA GLY A 320 -5.00 23.92 -39.44
C GLY A 320 -3.91 23.16 -40.20
N THR A 321 -2.65 23.61 -40.11
CA THR A 321 -1.51 22.91 -40.76
C THR A 321 -1.28 21.53 -40.16
N SER A 322 -1.48 21.34 -38.85
CA SER A 322 -1.31 20.03 -38.20
C SER A 322 -2.31 18.99 -38.70
N VAL A 323 -3.57 19.38 -38.91
CA VAL A 323 -4.63 18.49 -39.42
C VAL A 323 -4.35 18.08 -40.88
N VAL A 324 -3.92 19.04 -41.72
CA VAL A 324 -3.58 18.74 -43.13
C VAL A 324 -2.37 17.81 -43.22
N ILE A 325 -1.35 17.99 -42.38
CA ILE A 325 -0.18 17.11 -42.32
C ILE A 325 -0.60 15.69 -41.89
N PHE A 326 -1.46 15.56 -40.87
CA PHE A 326 -1.97 14.25 -40.44
C PHE A 326 -2.76 13.53 -41.53
N LEU A 327 -3.62 14.24 -42.27
CA LEU A 327 -4.36 13.68 -43.40
C LEU A 327 -3.41 13.22 -44.52
N PHE A 328 -2.36 14.00 -44.79
CA PHE A 328 -1.36 13.65 -45.80
C PHE A 328 -0.56 12.40 -45.42
N ILE A 329 -0.19 12.24 -44.14
CA ILE A 329 0.49 11.06 -43.61
C ILE A 329 -0.41 9.81 -43.73
N LEU A 330 -1.69 9.93 -43.39
CA LEU A 330 -2.65 8.82 -43.53
C LEU A 330 -2.84 8.41 -45.00
N LEU A 331 -2.87 9.38 -45.91
CA LEU A 331 -3.01 9.13 -47.35
C LEU A 331 -1.75 8.46 -47.91
N LEU A 332 -0.56 8.91 -47.50
CA LEU A 332 0.71 8.24 -47.82
C LEU A 332 0.74 6.81 -47.29
N PHE A 333 0.32 6.58 -46.05
CA PHE A 333 0.23 5.23 -45.48
C PHE A 333 -0.73 4.35 -46.27
N PHE A 334 -1.89 4.87 -46.68
CA PHE A 334 -2.85 4.14 -47.51
C PHE A 334 -2.31 3.83 -48.91
N LEU A 335 -1.58 4.78 -49.53
CA LEU A 335 -0.93 4.55 -50.83
C LEU A 335 0.21 3.53 -50.71
N LEU A 336 1.01 3.57 -49.65
CA LEU A 336 2.04 2.56 -49.37
C LEU A 336 1.41 1.19 -49.09
N TYR A 337 0.31 1.15 -48.35
CA TYR A 337 -0.45 -0.09 -48.11
C TYR A 337 -0.99 -0.66 -49.43
N ARG A 338 -1.57 0.18 -50.30
CA ARG A 338 -2.03 -0.22 -51.64
C ARG A 338 -0.87 -0.62 -52.55
N TRP A 339 0.27 0.05 -52.48
CA TRP A 339 1.47 -0.31 -53.23
C TRP A 339 1.98 -1.69 -52.77
N CYS A 340 2.09 -1.92 -51.47
CA CYS A 340 2.49 -3.20 -50.89
C CYS A 340 1.49 -4.32 -51.23
N SER A 341 0.19 -3.99 -51.29
CA SER A 341 -0.85 -4.93 -51.71
C SER A 341 -0.75 -5.25 -53.20
N ASN A 342 -0.54 -4.26 -54.07
CA ASN A 342 -0.35 -4.48 -55.51
C ASN A 342 0.94 -5.25 -55.83
N LYS A 343 2.02 -5.08 -55.03
CA LYS A 343 3.22 -5.92 -55.16
C LYS A 343 2.95 -7.38 -54.80
N LYS A 344 2.05 -7.66 -53.86
CA LYS A 344 1.61 -9.03 -53.55
C LYS A 344 0.73 -9.62 -54.66
N ASN A 345 -0.06 -8.78 -55.33
CA ASN A 345 -0.92 -9.21 -56.43
C ASN A 345 -0.18 -9.37 -57.77
N ALA A 346 0.93 -8.64 -57.98
CA ALA A 346 1.76 -8.75 -59.18
C ALA A 346 2.64 -10.01 -59.20
N ALA A 347 2.96 -10.60 -58.04
CA ALA A 347 3.71 -11.85 -57.94
C ALA A 347 2.85 -13.11 -58.22
N VAL A 348 1.55 -12.95 -58.46
CA VAL A 348 0.59 -14.05 -58.71
C VAL A 348 0.21 -14.18 -60.20
N MET A 349 0.74 -13.33 -61.09
CA MET A 349 0.40 -13.32 -62.52
C MET A 349 1.55 -13.69 -63.48
N ASP A 350 2.63 -14.31 -62.98
CA ASP A 350 3.64 -15.00 -63.82
C ASP A 350 3.60 -16.52 -63.56
N GLN A 351 2.45 -17.15 -63.80
CA GLN A 351 2.39 -18.59 -64.06
C GLN A 351 1.34 -18.86 -65.14
N GLU A 352 1.81 -18.97 -66.38
CA GLU A 352 1.06 -19.60 -67.47
C GLU A 352 1.47 -21.08 -67.59
N PRO A 353 0.54 -22.00 -67.93
CA PRO A 353 0.68 -23.42 -67.68
C PRO A 353 0.98 -24.26 -68.94
N ALA A 354 1.17 -25.56 -68.69
CA ALA A 354 0.97 -26.72 -69.58
C ALA A 354 2.26 -27.50 -69.93
N GLY A 355 2.19 -28.81 -69.70
CA GLY A 355 3.25 -29.75 -70.07
C GLY A 355 3.04 -31.16 -69.52
N ASP A 356 1.96 -31.80 -69.95
CA ASP A 356 1.63 -33.22 -69.85
C ASP A 356 2.82 -34.19 -70.02
N ARG A 357 2.97 -35.17 -69.11
CA ARG A 357 3.29 -36.57 -69.44
C ARG A 357 3.14 -37.52 -68.24
N THR A 358 2.70 -38.72 -68.61
CA THR A 358 2.08 -39.82 -67.85
C THR A 358 3.07 -40.90 -67.37
N VAL A 359 2.52 -41.86 -66.59
CA VAL A 359 2.95 -43.28 -66.38
C VAL A 359 3.96 -43.48 -65.21
N ASN A 360 3.83 -44.36 -64.20
CA ASN A 360 2.97 -45.49 -63.77
C ASN A 360 3.10 -45.65 -62.23
N ARG A 361 2.04 -45.96 -61.46
CA ARG A 361 1.69 -47.28 -60.84
C ARG A 361 2.84 -47.90 -59.98
N GLN A 362 2.71 -48.29 -58.71
CA GLN A 362 1.59 -48.91 -57.99
C GLN A 362 1.86 -49.03 -56.45
N ASP A 363 0.78 -48.94 -55.66
CA ASP A 363 0.42 -49.49 -54.32
C ASP A 363 1.40 -49.46 -53.12
N SER A 364 1.00 -48.83 -52.00
CA SER A 364 0.22 -49.50 -50.93
C SER A 364 -0.03 -48.61 -49.69
N ASP A 365 -1.26 -48.71 -49.24
CA ASP A 365 -1.84 -48.55 -47.89
C ASP A 365 -2.15 -47.17 -47.27
N GLU A 366 -3.42 -47.09 -46.92
CA GLU A 366 -4.30 -46.02 -46.45
C GLU A 366 -4.41 -46.07 -44.92
N GLN A 367 -4.31 -44.93 -44.21
CA GLN A 367 -5.27 -44.49 -43.18
C GLN A 367 -4.83 -43.12 -42.61
N ASP A 368 -5.68 -42.10 -42.84
CA ASP A 368 -5.70 -40.77 -42.20
C ASP A 368 -6.10 -40.88 -40.70
N PRO A 369 -5.80 -39.92 -39.78
CA PRO A 369 -6.54 -38.65 -39.74
C PRO A 369 -5.76 -37.37 -39.38
N GLN A 370 -6.19 -36.28 -40.03
CA GLN A 370 -6.49 -34.94 -39.50
C GLN A 370 -5.35 -33.95 -39.17
N GLU A 371 -5.27 -32.96 -40.07
CA GLU A 371 -4.91 -31.56 -39.84
C GLU A 371 -5.40 -30.97 -38.51
N VAL A 372 -4.50 -30.37 -37.72
CA VAL A 372 -4.74 -29.05 -37.10
C VAL A 372 -3.42 -28.29 -37.02
N THR A 373 -3.31 -27.26 -37.85
CA THR A 373 -2.19 -26.32 -37.92
C THR A 373 -2.28 -25.31 -36.77
N TYR A 374 -1.32 -25.33 -35.83
CA TYR A 374 -1.08 -24.20 -34.93
C TYR A 374 -0.01 -23.30 -35.56
N ALA A 375 -0.39 -22.07 -35.91
CA ALA A 375 0.54 -21.04 -36.34
C ALA A 375 1.40 -20.59 -35.14
N GLN A 376 2.69 -20.90 -35.22
CA GLN A 376 3.72 -20.45 -34.30
C GLN A 376 4.27 -19.11 -34.80
N LEU A 377 4.05 -18.03 -34.03
CA LEU A 377 4.52 -16.69 -34.34
C LEU A 377 5.99 -16.58 -33.90
N ASP A 378 6.92 -16.64 -34.86
CA ASP A 378 8.34 -16.47 -34.62
C ASP A 378 8.77 -15.07 -35.10
N HIS A 379 9.28 -14.24 -34.19
CA HIS A 379 9.80 -12.91 -34.48
C HIS A 379 11.31 -12.90 -34.24
N CYS A 380 12.08 -13.13 -35.31
CA CYS A 380 13.53 -12.88 -35.34
C CYS A 380 13.80 -11.39 -35.66
N VAL A 381 14.41 -10.64 -34.73
CA VAL A 381 15.85 -10.29 -34.57
C VAL A 381 16.32 -9.15 -35.50
N PHE A 382 16.85 -8.05 -34.92
CA PHE A 382 18.25 -7.57 -34.99
C PHE A 382 18.38 -6.09 -34.60
N ILE A 383 19.33 -5.74 -33.71
CA ILE A 383 20.55 -4.98 -34.03
C ILE A 383 21.63 -5.21 -32.93
N GLN A 384 22.55 -6.12 -33.25
CA GLN A 384 24.02 -5.96 -33.28
C GLN A 384 24.73 -5.01 -32.29
N ARG A 385 25.60 -5.56 -31.41
CA ARG A 385 27.04 -5.21 -31.35
C ARG A 385 27.92 -6.18 -30.53
N LYS A 386 28.85 -6.80 -31.27
CA LYS A 386 30.24 -7.23 -31.00
C LYS A 386 30.63 -7.92 -29.68
N ILE A 387 31.19 -9.12 -29.89
CA ILE A 387 31.87 -10.06 -29.00
C ILE A 387 33.24 -9.52 -28.53
N SER A 388 33.60 -9.80 -27.26
CA SER A 388 34.92 -10.32 -26.85
C SER A 388 34.79 -11.07 -25.52
N ARG A 389 35.30 -12.32 -25.49
CA ARG A 389 35.17 -13.34 -24.42
C ARG A 389 36.24 -13.20 -23.31
N PRO A 390 36.09 -13.91 -22.16
CA PRO A 390 36.75 -13.60 -20.89
C PRO A 390 38.06 -14.36 -20.65
N SER A 391 38.87 -13.89 -19.71
CA SER A 391 39.95 -14.69 -19.08
C SER A 391 40.11 -14.35 -17.60
N GLN A 392 40.49 -15.36 -16.82
CA GLN A 392 40.36 -15.45 -15.36
C GLN A 392 41.55 -14.91 -14.55
N ARG A 393 41.22 -14.57 -13.28
CA ARG A 393 41.95 -14.80 -12.00
C ARG A 393 42.95 -13.71 -11.50
N PRO A 394 43.26 -13.70 -10.18
CA PRO A 394 42.86 -12.60 -9.28
C PRO A 394 44.06 -11.85 -8.69
N LYS A 395 43.84 -10.65 -8.13
CA LYS A 395 44.68 -9.98 -7.11
C LYS A 395 44.01 -8.68 -6.60
N THR A 396 43.77 -8.60 -5.29
CA THR A 396 43.79 -7.37 -4.48
C THR A 396 45.25 -6.84 -4.41
N PRO A 397 45.58 -5.56 -4.07
CA PRO A 397 44.85 -4.64 -3.17
C PRO A 397 44.92 -3.12 -3.52
N LEU A 398 44.37 -2.33 -2.56
CA LEU A 398 44.58 -0.91 -2.22
C LEU A 398 43.60 0.16 -2.75
N THR A 399 42.83 0.65 -1.78
CA THR A 399 42.53 2.05 -1.42
C THR A 399 42.69 3.11 -2.50
N ASP A 400 41.57 3.69 -2.95
CA ASP A 400 41.56 5.13 -3.14
C ASP A 400 40.18 5.76 -2.90
N THR A 401 40.26 6.97 -2.38
CA THR A 401 39.21 7.76 -1.77
C THR A 401 38.48 8.55 -2.86
N SER A 402 37.17 8.38 -3.03
CA SER A 402 36.36 9.33 -3.81
C SER A 402 35.07 9.67 -3.06
N VAL A 403 35.11 10.84 -2.45
CA VAL A 403 33.98 11.54 -1.84
C VAL A 403 32.97 11.88 -2.95
N TYR A 404 31.78 11.30 -2.88
CA TYR A 404 30.61 11.82 -3.59
C TYR A 404 29.68 12.48 -2.58
N THR A 405 29.53 13.79 -2.73
CA THR A 405 28.54 14.60 -2.03
C THR A 405 27.17 14.31 -2.64
N GLU A 406 26.31 13.59 -1.93
CA GLU A 406 24.89 13.50 -2.27
C GLU A 406 24.20 14.83 -1.94
N LEU A 407 23.72 15.51 -2.98
CA LEU A 407 22.73 16.58 -2.83
C LEU A 407 21.39 15.95 -2.39
N PRO A 408 20.74 16.43 -1.31
CA PRO A 408 19.42 15.95 -0.96
C PRO A 408 18.41 16.46 -1.99
N ASN A 409 17.89 15.53 -2.78
CA ASN A 409 16.70 15.73 -3.59
C ASN A 409 15.55 16.09 -2.64
N ALA A 410 15.13 17.35 -2.67
CA ALA A 410 13.99 17.83 -1.90
C ALA A 410 12.69 17.36 -2.58
N GLU A 411 12.31 16.11 -2.32
CA GLU A 411 10.93 15.69 -2.50
C GLU A 411 10.07 16.30 -1.38
N PRO A 412 8.92 16.91 -1.71
CA PRO A 412 7.98 17.36 -0.69
C PRO A 412 7.43 16.12 0.00
N ARG A 413 7.95 15.82 1.20
CA ARG A 413 7.34 14.84 2.12
C ARG A 413 5.95 15.32 2.50
N SER A 414 4.97 15.01 1.66
CA SER A 414 3.56 14.93 2.05
C SER A 414 3.45 13.82 3.08
N LYS A 415 3.54 14.20 4.36
CA LYS A 415 3.30 13.28 5.46
C LYS A 415 1.79 13.17 5.61
N VAL A 416 1.21 12.15 4.97
CA VAL A 416 0.03 11.49 5.52
C VAL A 416 0.30 11.32 7.01
N VAL A 417 -0.61 11.77 7.87
CA VAL A 417 -0.54 11.51 9.30
C VAL A 417 -0.53 9.99 9.41
N SER A 418 0.66 9.42 9.60
CA SER A 418 0.83 8.04 10.01
C SER A 418 1.02 8.04 11.51
N CYS A 419 0.18 7.29 12.21
CA CYS A 419 0.31 6.93 13.60
C CYS A 419 1.65 6.21 13.74
N PRO A 420 2.67 6.85 14.33
CA PRO A 420 3.93 6.17 14.55
C PRO A 420 3.68 4.95 15.44
N ARG A 421 4.34 3.82 15.15
CA ARG A 421 4.32 2.67 16.07
C ARG A 421 4.72 3.15 17.45
N ALA A 422 3.86 2.87 18.44
CA ALA A 422 4.27 2.99 19.84
C ALA A 422 5.53 2.11 20.03
N PRO A 423 6.53 2.58 20.80
CA PRO A 423 7.65 1.73 21.17
C PRO A 423 7.11 0.48 21.85
N GLN A 424 7.61 -0.71 21.46
CA GLN A 424 7.27 -1.98 22.10
C GLN A 424 7.86 -2.01 23.51
N SER A 425 7.22 -1.34 24.46
CA SER A 425 7.40 -1.62 25.88
C SER A 425 6.30 -2.59 26.29
N GLY A 426 6.69 -3.77 26.77
CA GLY A 426 5.74 -4.74 27.31
C GLY A 426 4.89 -4.09 28.40
N LEU A 427 3.57 -4.05 28.16
CA LEU A 427 2.61 -3.80 29.23
C LEU A 427 2.56 -5.07 30.10
N GLU A 428 3.45 -5.15 31.08
CA GLU A 428 3.09 -5.79 32.35
C GLU A 428 2.33 -4.75 33.18
N GLY A 429 1.18 -5.17 33.68
CA GLY A 429 0.09 -4.29 34.05
C GLY A 429 0.34 -3.41 35.27
N VAL A 430 -0.44 -2.33 35.32
CA VAL A 430 -0.95 -1.75 36.55
C VAL A 430 -2.37 -1.30 36.24
N PHE A 431 -3.35 -1.97 36.87
CA PHE A 431 -4.71 -1.44 37.07
C PHE A 431 -4.68 -0.45 38.23
#